data_AF-A0A2V6RQE3-F1
#
_entry.id   AF-A0A2V6RQE3-F1
#
_cell.length_a   1.000
_cell.length_b   1.000
_cell.length_c   1.000
_cell.angle_alpha   90.00
_cell.angle_beta   90.00
_cell.angle_gamma   90.00
#
_symmetry.space_group_name_H-M   'P 1'
#
loop_
_entity.id
_entity.type
_entity.pdbx_description
1 polymer ?
#
loop_
_entity_poly.entity_id
_entity_poly.type
_entity_poly.pdbx_seq_one_letter_code
_entity_poly.pdbx_strand_id
1 'polypeptide(L)'
;LDHPLLLLLAEPRRLRFNLRDGLWVRLVDVGAALAARSYSPDNSVVVEVADGFCPWNAGRWRVGGKGVERTLNEPELRCDVTALGSVYLGGFTWAQLARALRVEEVRHGAIARADALFRTERAPWCPEIF
;
A
#
# COMPACT_ATOMS: atom_id res chain seq x y z
N LEU A 1 -12.55 1.95 -6.85
CA LEU A 1 -13.94 1.70 -7.31
C LEU A 1 -13.86 0.62 -8.38
N ASP A 2 -14.04 -0.62 -7.99
CA ASP A 2 -13.85 -1.82 -8.79
C ASP A 2 -15.12 -2.68 -8.89
N HIS A 3 -16.18 -2.31 -8.17
CA HIS A 3 -17.44 -3.03 -8.20
C HIS A 3 -18.15 -2.88 -9.57
N PRO A 4 -18.53 -3.98 -10.25
CA PRO A 4 -19.02 -3.95 -11.63
C PRO A 4 -20.41 -3.31 -11.79
N LEU A 5 -21.16 -3.14 -10.70
CA LEU A 5 -22.53 -2.58 -10.72
C LEU A 5 -22.63 -1.25 -11.49
N LEU A 6 -21.63 -0.37 -11.40
CA LEU A 6 -21.65 0.91 -12.14
C LEU A 6 -21.64 0.74 -13.66
N LEU A 7 -21.10 -0.38 -14.15
CA LEU A 7 -21.05 -0.72 -15.57
C LEU A 7 -22.30 -1.49 -16.03
N LEU A 8 -23.09 -2.03 -15.10
CA LEU A 8 -24.30 -2.81 -15.38
C LEU A 8 -25.58 -1.96 -15.44
N LEU A 9 -25.57 -0.77 -14.84
CA LEU A 9 -26.75 0.09 -14.73
C LEU A 9 -26.92 0.96 -15.99
N ALA A 10 -28.13 0.98 -16.56
CA ALA A 10 -28.50 1.90 -17.63
C ALA A 10 -28.42 3.38 -17.19
N GLU A 11 -28.68 3.65 -15.91
CA GLU A 11 -28.63 4.99 -15.33
C GLU A 11 -27.79 5.00 -14.02
N PRO A 12 -26.44 4.95 -14.09
CA PRO A 12 -25.58 4.79 -12.90
C PRO A 12 -25.75 5.88 -11.82
N ARG A 13 -26.17 7.09 -12.21
CA ARG A 13 -26.44 8.19 -11.27
C ARG A 13 -27.57 7.88 -10.29
N ARG A 14 -28.51 7.00 -10.66
CA ARG A 14 -29.62 6.59 -9.78
C ARG A 14 -29.18 5.69 -8.63
N LEU A 15 -27.96 5.13 -8.69
CA LEU A 15 -27.37 4.33 -7.61
C LEU A 15 -27.13 5.15 -6.33
N ARG A 16 -26.98 6.49 -6.45
CA ARG A 16 -26.59 7.38 -5.33
C ARG A 16 -25.35 6.86 -4.59
N PHE A 17 -24.33 6.48 -5.37
CA PHE A 17 -23.08 5.95 -4.86
C PHE A 17 -22.45 6.93 -3.84
N ASN A 18 -22.04 6.40 -2.69
CA ASN A 18 -21.28 7.15 -1.69
C ASN A 18 -19.99 6.40 -1.35
N LEU A 19 -18.97 7.16 -0.94
CA LEU A 19 -17.71 6.62 -0.47
C LEU A 19 -17.62 6.81 1.05
N ARG A 20 -17.23 5.76 1.75
CA ARG A 20 -16.94 5.76 3.18
C ARG A 20 -15.64 5.02 3.41
N ASP A 21 -14.98 5.31 4.52
CA ASP A 21 -13.92 4.44 5.01
C ASP A 21 -14.48 3.06 5.39
N GLY A 22 -13.63 2.05 5.34
CA GLY A 22 -14.01 0.66 5.62
C GLY A 22 -13.10 0.01 6.66
N LEU A 23 -11.78 0.09 6.46
CA LEU A 23 -10.79 -0.45 7.40
C LEU A 23 -9.72 0.58 7.74
N TRP A 24 -9.30 0.56 9.00
CA TRP A 24 -8.17 1.31 9.52
C TRP A 24 -7.05 0.33 9.86
N VAL A 25 -6.02 0.26 9.01
CA VAL A 25 -4.95 -0.73 9.13
C VAL A 25 -3.78 -0.17 9.94
N ARG A 26 -3.35 -0.92 10.96
CA ARG A 26 -2.10 -0.69 11.69
C ARG A 26 -1.21 -1.92 11.60
N LEU A 27 -0.04 -1.76 10.98
CA LEU A 27 0.97 -2.82 10.97
C LEU A 27 1.69 -2.84 12.32
N VAL A 28 1.55 -3.94 13.05
CA VAL A 28 2.23 -4.15 14.35
C VAL A 28 3.63 -4.72 14.12
N ASP A 29 3.75 -5.69 13.21
CA ASP A 29 5.01 -6.21 12.71
C ASP A 29 5.07 -6.00 11.18
N VAL A 30 5.86 -5.02 10.76
CA VAL A 30 6.01 -4.66 9.35
C VAL A 30 6.65 -5.79 8.55
N GLY A 31 7.63 -6.48 9.10
CA GLY A 31 8.34 -7.55 8.40
C GLY A 31 7.42 -8.74 8.15
N ALA A 32 6.73 -9.21 9.20
CA ALA A 32 5.79 -10.32 9.10
C ALA A 32 4.60 -10.00 8.18
N ALA A 33 4.02 -8.80 8.30
CA ALA A 33 2.92 -8.38 7.43
C ALA A 33 3.35 -8.34 5.97
N LEU A 34 4.46 -7.65 5.66
CA LEU A 34 4.95 -7.56 4.28
C LEU A 34 5.32 -8.93 3.72
N ALA A 35 5.89 -9.85 4.51
CA ALA A 35 6.20 -11.21 4.08
C ALA A 35 4.96 -12.10 3.85
N ALA A 36 3.86 -11.85 4.56
CA ALA A 36 2.61 -12.60 4.42
C ALA A 36 1.82 -12.23 3.15
N ARG A 37 2.18 -11.12 2.51
CA ARG A 37 1.56 -10.61 1.29
C ARG A 37 2.33 -11.06 0.03
N SER A 38 1.62 -11.32 -1.07
CA SER A 38 2.23 -11.55 -2.39
C SER A 38 2.45 -10.25 -3.18
N TYR A 39 3.46 -10.27 -4.05
CA TYR A 39 3.85 -9.15 -4.91
C TYR A 39 4.17 -9.61 -6.33
N SER A 40 4.20 -8.67 -7.27
CA SER A 40 4.68 -8.94 -8.63
C SER A 40 6.13 -9.47 -8.63
N PRO A 41 6.46 -10.53 -9.40
CA PRO A 41 7.74 -11.24 -9.30
C PRO A 41 8.97 -10.41 -9.71
N ASP A 42 8.80 -9.49 -10.67
CA ASP A 42 9.92 -8.87 -11.39
C ASP A 42 10.46 -7.57 -10.76
N ASN A 43 9.81 -7.07 -9.71
CA ASN A 43 10.16 -5.78 -9.10
C ASN A 43 10.62 -5.95 -7.65
N SER A 44 11.44 -5.00 -7.20
CA SER A 44 11.70 -4.77 -5.78
C SER A 44 11.87 -3.29 -5.50
N VAL A 45 11.58 -2.87 -4.27
CA VAL A 45 11.81 -1.50 -3.79
C VAL A 45 12.32 -1.53 -2.36
N VAL A 46 13.23 -0.61 -2.02
CA VAL A 46 13.63 -0.37 -0.63
C VAL A 46 12.80 0.77 -0.04
N VAL A 47 12.02 0.48 1.00
CA VAL A 47 11.20 1.46 1.71
C VAL A 47 11.79 1.70 3.10
N GLU A 48 12.12 2.95 3.40
CA GLU A 48 12.41 3.39 4.77
C GLU A 48 11.11 3.74 5.48
N VAL A 49 10.84 3.02 6.57
CA VAL A 49 9.63 3.14 7.36
C VAL A 49 9.97 3.83 8.68
N ALA A 50 9.24 4.89 8.99
CA ALA A 50 9.25 5.51 10.31
C ALA A 50 8.08 5.00 11.16
N ASP A 51 8.37 4.58 12.38
CA ASP A 51 7.35 4.16 13.35
C ASP A 51 7.78 4.56 14.76
N GLY A 52 7.23 5.68 15.26
CA GLY A 52 7.55 6.16 16.61
C GLY A 52 6.87 5.38 17.73
N PHE A 53 5.82 4.61 17.42
CA PHE A 53 5.05 3.86 18.44
C PHE A 53 5.56 2.43 18.58
N CYS A 54 5.88 1.78 17.46
CA CYS A 54 6.51 0.46 17.42
C CYS A 54 7.92 0.61 16.82
N PRO A 55 8.94 1.03 17.59
CA PRO A 55 10.26 1.37 17.07
C PRO A 55 10.97 0.19 16.39
N TRP A 56 10.58 -1.05 16.72
CA TRP A 56 11.06 -2.23 16.03
C TRP A 56 10.61 -2.28 14.56
N ASN A 57 9.61 -1.53 14.11
CA ASN A 57 9.26 -1.48 12.68
C ASN A 57 10.14 -0.51 11.89
N ALA A 58 10.79 0.43 12.59
CA ALA A 58 11.56 1.48 11.95
C ALA A 58 12.79 0.90 11.21
N GLY A 59 13.14 1.56 10.11
CA GLY A 59 14.29 1.21 9.28
C GLY A 59 13.90 0.83 7.86
N ARG A 60 14.83 0.18 7.15
CA ARG A 60 14.74 -0.04 5.70
C ARG A 60 14.36 -1.47 5.40
N TRP A 61 13.36 -1.63 4.56
CA TRP A 61 12.80 -2.90 4.14
C TRP A 61 12.94 -3.06 2.64
N ARG A 62 13.62 -4.11 2.19
CA ARG A 62 13.58 -4.52 0.79
C ARG A 62 12.33 -5.37 0.60
N VAL A 63 11.43 -4.92 -0.26
CA VAL A 63 10.19 -5.63 -0.60
C VAL A 63 10.25 -6.01 -2.07
N GLY A 64 9.95 -7.27 -2.40
CA GLY A 64 9.90 -7.73 -3.79
C GLY A 64 9.24 -9.09 -3.91
N GLY A 65 9.01 -9.54 -5.14
CA GLY A 65 8.42 -10.86 -5.38
C GLY A 65 9.28 -12.05 -4.91
N LYS A 66 10.58 -11.81 -4.64
CA LYS A 66 11.50 -12.82 -4.10
C LYS A 66 11.52 -12.90 -2.57
N GLY A 67 10.81 -12.01 -1.89
CA GLY A 67 10.74 -11.97 -0.43
C GLY A 67 10.83 -10.57 0.15
N VAL A 68 10.79 -10.53 1.48
CA VAL A 68 10.88 -9.31 2.27
C VAL A 68 11.94 -9.48 3.34
N GLU A 69 12.83 -8.51 3.43
CA GLU A 69 13.93 -8.53 4.41
C GLU A 69 14.30 -7.12 4.85
N ARG A 70 14.93 -7.02 6.01
CA ARG A 70 15.64 -5.80 6.39
C ARG A 70 16.87 -5.62 5.51
N THR A 71 17.21 -4.37 5.23
CA THR A 71 18.40 -4.06 4.43
C THR A 71 19.10 -2.81 4.95
N LEU A 72 20.38 -2.67 4.59
CA LEU A 72 21.14 -1.43 4.79
C LEU A 72 21.25 -0.62 3.49
N ASN A 73 20.74 -1.15 2.37
CA ASN A 73 20.73 -0.44 1.09
C ASN A 73 20.04 0.93 1.22
N GLU A 74 20.46 1.88 0.39
CA GLU A 74 19.85 3.21 0.37
C GLU A 74 18.35 3.12 0.03
N PRO A 75 17.49 3.88 0.75
CA PRO A 75 16.06 3.84 0.52
C PRO A 75 15.72 4.47 -0.82
N GLU A 76 14.68 3.94 -1.43
CA GLU A 76 14.11 4.46 -2.66
C GLU A 76 12.84 5.25 -2.38
N LEU A 77 12.11 4.87 -1.33
CA LEU A 77 10.93 5.53 -0.80
C LEU A 77 11.07 5.73 0.72
N ARG A 78 10.44 6.80 1.23
CA ARG A 78 10.29 7.07 2.67
C ARG A 78 8.83 7.29 3.02
N CYS A 79 8.38 6.69 4.12
CA CYS A 79 7.03 6.94 4.64
C CYS A 79 6.91 6.61 6.13
N ASP A 80 5.84 7.09 6.75
CA ASP A 80 5.43 6.59 8.07
C ASP A 80 4.69 5.25 7.96
N VAL A 81 4.58 4.52 9.07
CA VAL A 81 3.87 3.22 9.12
C VAL A 81 2.37 3.32 8.78
N THR A 82 1.74 4.49 8.97
CA THR A 82 0.33 4.72 8.64
C THR A 82 0.11 4.82 7.13
N ALA A 83 1.03 5.47 6.41
CA ALA A 83 1.08 5.51 4.96
C ALA A 83 1.33 4.09 4.40
N LEU A 84 2.26 3.33 4.99
CA LEU A 84 2.47 1.94 4.62
C LEU A 84 1.19 1.09 4.84
N GLY A 85 0.49 1.28 5.96
CA GLY A 85 -0.78 0.61 6.24
C GLY A 85 -1.86 0.91 5.19
N SER A 86 -1.87 2.13 4.62
CA SER A 86 -2.84 2.54 3.61
C SER A 86 -2.63 1.82 2.25
N VAL A 87 -1.38 1.55 1.87
CA VAL A 87 -1.04 0.82 0.63
C VAL A 87 -1.00 -0.70 0.82
N TYR A 88 -0.92 -1.17 2.07
CA TYR A 88 -0.67 -2.58 2.40
C TYR A 88 -1.72 -3.54 1.81
N LEU A 89 -3.01 -3.15 1.81
CA LEU A 89 -4.07 -4.00 1.25
C LEU A 89 -4.35 -3.71 -0.24
N GLY A 90 -3.64 -2.77 -0.88
CA GLY A 90 -3.87 -2.39 -2.28
C GLY A 90 -5.05 -1.45 -2.51
N GLY A 91 -5.63 -0.86 -1.45
CA GLY A 91 -6.73 0.11 -1.58
C GLY A 91 -6.29 1.49 -2.04
N PHE A 92 -5.05 1.88 -1.70
CA PHE A 92 -4.39 3.08 -2.18
C PHE A 92 -3.07 2.72 -2.87
N THR A 93 -2.67 3.56 -3.81
CA THR A 93 -1.39 3.49 -4.54
C THR A 93 -0.33 4.36 -3.86
N TRP A 94 0.94 4.00 -4.05
CA TRP A 94 2.08 4.82 -3.67
C TRP A 94 2.03 6.19 -4.37
N ALA A 95 1.61 6.26 -5.64
CA ALA A 95 1.44 7.54 -6.34
C ALA A 95 0.35 8.42 -5.71
N GLN A 96 -0.75 7.85 -5.23
CA GLN A 96 -1.76 8.62 -4.48
C GLN A 96 -1.18 9.20 -3.19
N LEU A 97 -0.43 8.39 -2.42
CA LEU A 97 0.16 8.87 -1.18
C LEU A 97 1.28 9.88 -1.38
N ALA A 98 2.08 9.74 -2.45
CA ALA A 98 3.09 10.73 -2.80
C ALA A 98 2.48 12.08 -3.19
N ARG A 99 1.40 12.08 -4.00
CA ARG A 99 0.63 13.30 -4.30
C ARG A 99 0.01 13.92 -3.06
N ALA A 100 -0.29 13.12 -2.04
CA ALA A 100 -0.77 13.57 -0.73
C ALA A 100 0.36 13.97 0.24
N LEU A 101 1.62 13.98 -0.21
CA LEU A 101 2.81 14.28 0.60
C LEU A 101 3.00 13.35 1.81
N ARG A 102 2.48 12.11 1.72
CA ARG A 102 2.61 11.07 2.75
C ARG A 102 3.74 10.08 2.47
N VAL A 103 4.24 10.08 1.23
CA VAL A 103 5.37 9.26 0.78
C VAL A 103 6.33 10.19 0.03
N GLU A 104 7.61 10.13 0.38
CA GLU A 104 8.69 10.81 -0.34
C GLU A 104 9.36 9.81 -1.30
N GLU A 105 9.55 10.23 -2.54
CA GLU A 105 10.38 9.52 -3.52
C GLU A 105 11.83 10.00 -3.40
N VAL A 106 12.71 9.11 -2.92
CA VAL A 106 14.15 9.39 -2.82
C VAL A 106 14.84 9.09 -4.14
N ARG A 107 14.46 7.97 -4.79
CA ARG A 107 14.99 7.57 -6.09
C ARG A 107 13.91 7.70 -7.16
N HIS A 108 14.18 8.49 -8.19
CA HIS A 108 13.26 8.69 -9.30
C HIS A 108 12.72 7.36 -9.88
N GLY A 109 11.41 7.30 -10.08
CA GLY A 109 10.70 6.14 -10.62
C GLY A 109 10.43 5.02 -9.61
N ALA A 110 10.85 5.17 -8.34
CA ALA A 110 10.56 4.21 -7.29
C ALA A 110 9.06 4.13 -6.97
N ILE A 111 8.33 5.24 -7.05
CA ILE A 111 6.87 5.24 -6.87
C ILE A 111 6.21 4.32 -7.90
N ALA A 112 6.56 4.48 -9.18
CA ALA A 112 5.97 3.69 -10.26
C ALA A 112 6.30 2.19 -10.12
N ARG A 113 7.54 1.86 -9.73
CA ARG A 113 7.93 0.48 -9.44
C ARG A 113 7.18 -0.09 -8.24
N ALA A 114 7.00 0.70 -7.18
CA ALA A 114 6.27 0.28 -5.99
C ALA A 114 4.78 0.07 -6.30
N ASP A 115 4.16 0.91 -7.14
CA ASP A 115 2.79 0.71 -7.61
C ASP A 115 2.64 -0.57 -8.43
N ALA A 116 3.57 -0.85 -9.34
CA ALA A 116 3.56 -2.10 -10.10
C ALA A 116 3.74 -3.32 -9.18
N LEU A 117 4.61 -3.21 -8.18
CA LEU A 117 4.89 -4.27 -7.22
C LEU A 117 3.70 -4.55 -6.29
N PHE A 118 3.05 -3.49 -5.79
CA PHE A 118 1.93 -3.54 -4.83
C PHE A 118 0.55 -3.59 -5.51
N ARG A 119 0.49 -3.81 -6.83
CA ARG A 119 -0.78 -3.87 -7.55
C ARG A 119 -1.59 -5.09 -7.12
N THR A 120 -2.88 -4.88 -6.91
CA THR A 120 -3.88 -5.95 -6.78
C THR A 120 -4.90 -5.83 -7.91
N GLU A 121 -5.50 -6.94 -8.33
CA GLU A 121 -6.54 -6.92 -9.37
C GLU A 121 -7.84 -6.26 -8.86
N ARG A 122 -8.16 -6.50 -7.59
CA ARG A 122 -9.36 -6.00 -6.91
C ARG A 122 -8.98 -5.12 -5.73
N ALA A 123 -9.83 -4.16 -5.42
CA ALA A 123 -9.71 -3.35 -4.23
C ALA A 123 -10.07 -4.18 -2.99
N PRO A 124 -9.42 -3.92 -1.84
CA PRO A 124 -9.76 -4.60 -0.60
C PRO A 124 -11.13 -4.16 -0.08
N TRP A 125 -11.84 -5.08 0.55
CA TRP A 125 -13.17 -4.85 1.13
C TRP A 125 -13.36 -5.66 2.41
N CYS A 126 -13.97 -5.05 3.43
CA CYS A 126 -14.42 -5.70 4.65
C CYS A 126 -15.92 -5.48 4.81
N PRO A 127 -16.75 -6.55 4.77
CA PRO A 127 -18.19 -6.43 5.01
C PRO A 127 -18.57 -6.35 6.49
N GLU A 128 -17.67 -6.78 7.37
CA GLU A 128 -17.89 -6.92 8.81
C GLU A 128 -17.67 -5.59 9.54
N ILE A 129 -18.42 -5.36 10.62
CA ILE A 129 -18.22 -4.27 11.57
C ILE A 129 -17.94 -4.90 12.94
N PHE A 130 -16.86 -4.46 13.59
CA PHE A 130 -16.42 -4.93 14.90
C PHE A 130 -15.76 -3.80 15.69
#